data_AF-A0A838KR85-F1
#
_entry.id   AF-A0A838KR85-F1
#
_cell.length_a   1.000
_cell.length_b   1.000
_cell.length_c   1.000
_cell.angle_alpha   90.00
_cell.angle_beta   90.00
_cell.angle_gamma   90.00
#
_symmetry.space_group_name_H-M   'P 1'
#
loop_
_entity.id
_entity.type
_entity.pdbx_description
1 polymer ?
#
loop_
_entity_poly.entity_id
_entity_poly.type
_entity_poly.pdbx_seq_one_letter_code
_entity_poly.pdbx_strand_id
1 'polypeptide(L)'
;MSFDGWVVVGLGNPGPSYAETRHNVGYLVADELARRMGGRWRAQKSGRALSVQGRLAGVPGVRAVLGRGRCFMNESGGPVSSLLSFFKATPDRLVVIHDELDLPYGALRVKLGGGDNG
;
A
#
# COMPACT_ATOMS: atom_id res chain seq x y z
N MET A 1 14.14 16.41 -6.47
CA MET A 1 14.60 15.01 -6.57
C MET A 1 13.45 14.12 -6.16
N SER A 2 12.95 13.32 -7.09
CA SER A 2 11.93 12.30 -6.86
C SER A 2 12.55 11.11 -6.10
N PHE A 3 11.72 10.40 -5.34
CA PHE A 3 12.17 9.16 -4.70
C PHE A 3 12.47 8.11 -5.77
N ASP A 4 13.74 7.71 -5.86
CA ASP A 4 14.20 6.65 -6.75
C ASP A 4 13.95 5.26 -6.11
N GLY A 5 12.68 4.87 -6.11
CA GLY A 5 12.18 3.63 -5.52
C GLY A 5 10.68 3.49 -5.72
N TRP A 6 10.09 2.43 -5.18
CA TRP A 6 8.65 2.16 -5.30
C TRP A 6 7.87 2.65 -4.10
N VAL A 7 6.66 3.14 -4.32
CA VAL A 7 5.66 3.33 -3.28
C VAL A 7 4.65 2.20 -3.43
N VAL A 8 4.53 1.35 -2.42
CA VAL A 8 3.63 0.19 -2.41
C VAL A 8 2.56 0.44 -1.36
N VAL A 9 1.30 0.59 -1.76
CA VAL A 9 0.21 0.89 -0.83
C VAL A 9 -0.75 -0.28 -0.75
N GLY A 10 -0.99 -0.78 0.45
CA GLY A 10 -2.08 -1.70 0.73
C GLY A 10 -3.36 -0.93 1.02
N LEU A 11 -4.46 -1.30 0.36
CA LEU A 11 -5.80 -0.79 0.63
C LEU A 11 -6.52 -1.65 1.67
N GLY A 12 -7.41 -1.03 2.45
CA GLY A 12 -8.16 -1.69 3.50
C GLY A 12 -8.88 -0.71 4.43
N ASN A 13 -9.55 -1.26 5.45
CA ASN A 13 -10.26 -0.51 6.49
C ASN A 13 -9.54 -0.64 7.85
N PRO A 14 -9.44 0.45 8.62
CA PRO A 14 -8.86 0.41 9.96
C PRO A 14 -9.85 -0.18 10.98
N GLY A 15 -9.31 -0.83 12.02
CA GLY A 15 -10.09 -1.34 13.14
C GLY A 15 -10.19 -2.87 13.18
N PRO A 16 -10.37 -3.45 14.38
CA PRO A 16 -10.29 -4.90 14.57
C PRO A 16 -11.36 -5.67 13.80
N SER A 17 -12.56 -5.09 13.64
CA SER A 17 -13.68 -5.73 12.93
C SER A 17 -13.41 -5.98 11.45
N TYR A 18 -12.46 -5.26 10.85
CA TYR A 18 -12.10 -5.42 9.44
C TYR A 18 -10.86 -6.27 9.21
N ALA A 19 -10.11 -6.59 10.28
CA ALA A 19 -8.76 -7.15 10.20
C ALA A 19 -8.68 -8.43 9.35
N GLU A 20 -9.69 -9.29 9.43
CA GLU A 20 -9.73 -10.59 8.76
C GLU A 20 -10.71 -10.63 7.57
N THR A 21 -11.18 -9.47 7.10
CA THR A 21 -12.07 -9.40 5.93
C THR A 21 -11.27 -9.45 4.63
N ARG A 22 -11.86 -10.00 3.56
CA ARG A 22 -11.23 -10.04 2.22
C ARG A 22 -10.81 -8.64 1.74
N HIS A 23 -11.62 -7.65 2.09
CA HIS A 23 -11.40 -6.24 1.75
C HIS A 23 -10.17 -5.62 2.43
N ASN A 24 -9.57 -6.33 3.38
CA ASN A 24 -8.36 -5.90 4.09
C ASN A 24 -7.10 -6.61 3.61
N VAL A 25 -7.18 -7.41 2.54
CA VAL A 25 -6.03 -8.15 2.00
C VAL A 25 -4.85 -7.23 1.65
N GLY A 26 -5.14 -6.01 1.17
CA GLY A 26 -4.10 -5.02 0.91
C GLY A 26 -3.31 -4.65 2.17
N TYR A 27 -4.00 -4.42 3.30
CA TYR A 27 -3.36 -4.18 4.60
C TYR A 27 -2.56 -5.40 5.08
N LEU A 28 -3.11 -6.61 4.94
CA LEU A 28 -2.43 -7.85 5.34
C LEU A 28 -1.13 -8.07 4.57
N VAL A 29 -1.14 -7.84 3.25
CA VAL A 29 0.06 -7.94 2.42
C VAL A 29 1.07 -6.86 2.80
N ALA A 30 0.63 -5.61 3.00
CA ALA A 30 1.51 -4.53 3.42
C ALA A 30 2.16 -4.80 4.79
N ASP A 31 1.41 -5.37 5.75
CA ASP A 31 1.91 -5.75 7.06
C ASP A 31 2.96 -6.87 6.98
N GLU A 32 2.73 -7.89 6.15
CA GLU A 32 3.71 -8.96 5.92
C GLU A 32 4.98 -8.44 5.23
N LEU A 33 4.84 -7.56 4.24
CA LEU A 33 5.99 -6.91 3.60
C LEU A 33 6.79 -6.08 4.61
N ALA A 34 6.11 -5.30 5.47
CA ALA A 34 6.77 -4.50 6.49
C ALA A 34 7.52 -5.38 7.50
N ARG A 35 6.93 -6.51 7.90
CA ARG A 35 7.57 -7.51 8.76
C ARG A 35 8.84 -8.08 8.12
N ARG A 36 8.79 -8.46 6.84
CA ARG A 36 9.96 -8.97 6.10
C ARG A 36 11.06 -7.92 5.94
N MET A 37 10.69 -6.64 5.88
CA MET A 37 11.65 -5.53 5.87
C MET A 37 12.25 -5.21 7.24
N GLY A 38 11.76 -5.83 8.32
CA GLY A 38 12.13 -5.49 9.70
C GLY A 38 11.67 -4.09 10.11
N GLY A 39 10.70 -3.52 9.40
CA GLY A 39 10.25 -2.15 9.58
C GLY A 39 9.09 -2.02 10.56
N ARG A 40 8.94 -0.82 11.13
CA ARG A 40 7.81 -0.46 12.00
C ARG A 40 7.03 0.69 11.39
N TRP A 41 5.71 0.55 11.36
CA TRP A 41 4.81 1.58 10.85
C TRP A 41 4.96 2.90 11.60
N ARG A 42 5.10 4.00 10.86
CA ARG A 42 5.15 5.36 11.40
C ARG A 42 4.05 6.21 10.79
N ALA A 43 3.39 7.01 11.62
CA ALA A 43 2.43 7.98 11.16
C ALA A 43 3.13 9.09 10.36
N GLN A 44 2.54 9.44 9.22
CA GLN A 44 2.97 10.57 8.41
C GLN A 44 2.47 11.90 8.98
N LYS A 45 3.12 13.00 8.60
CA LYS A 45 2.78 14.35 9.08
C LYS A 45 1.31 14.73 8.82
N SER A 46 0.72 14.21 7.75
CA SER A 46 -0.71 14.42 7.45
C SER A 46 -1.65 13.70 8.41
N GLY A 47 -1.16 12.74 9.21
CA GLY A 47 -1.97 11.90 10.10
C GLY A 47 -2.83 10.86 9.39
N ARG A 48 -2.96 10.93 8.06
CA ARG A 48 -3.87 10.10 7.25
C ARG A 48 -3.27 8.77 6.80
N ALA A 49 -1.94 8.66 6.82
CA ALA A 49 -1.22 7.48 6.34
C ALA A 49 -0.20 6.98 7.36
N LEU A 50 0.04 5.67 7.32
CA LEU A 50 1.20 5.03 7.92
C LEU A 50 2.18 4.68 6.81
N SER A 51 3.47 4.72 7.10
CA SER A 51 4.48 4.21 6.17
C SER A 51 5.62 3.46 6.86
N VAL A 52 6.28 2.60 6.09
CA VAL A 52 7.56 1.98 6.39
C VAL A 52 8.49 2.18 5.21
N GLN A 53 9.76 2.52 5.44
CA GLN A 53 10.76 2.65 4.40
C GLN A 53 11.82 1.56 4.56
N GLY A 54 12.35 1.06 3.46
CA GLY A 54 13.44 0.10 3.48
C GLY A 54 13.72 -0.48 2.10
N ARG A 55 14.29 -1.68 2.08
CA ARG A 55 14.51 -2.46 0.85
C ARG A 55 13.57 -3.66 0.84
N LEU A 56 12.94 -3.94 -0.31
CA LEU A 56 12.06 -5.10 -0.45
C LEU A 56 12.88 -6.39 -0.26
N ALA A 57 12.43 -7.23 0.67
CA ALA A 57 13.02 -8.55 0.87
C ALA A 57 12.82 -9.41 -0.39
N GLY A 58 13.87 -10.14 -0.78
CA GLY A 58 13.85 -11.02 -1.96
C GLY A 58 14.13 -10.31 -3.30
N VAL A 59 14.27 -8.97 -3.33
CA VAL A 59 14.64 -8.23 -4.54
C VAL A 59 15.84 -7.31 -4.25
N PRO A 60 17.08 -7.73 -4.61
CA PRO A 60 18.28 -6.98 -4.29
C PRO A 60 18.23 -5.54 -4.80
N GLY A 61 18.64 -4.60 -3.95
CA GLY A 61 18.79 -3.20 -4.33
C GLY A 61 17.50 -2.37 -4.40
N VAL A 62 16.30 -2.99 -4.41
CA VAL A 62 15.04 -2.27 -4.60
C VAL A 62 14.61 -1.53 -3.33
N ARG A 63 14.65 -0.19 -3.37
CA ARG A 63 14.10 0.66 -2.32
C ARG A 63 12.58 0.74 -2.45
N ALA A 64 11.90 0.65 -1.33
CA ALA A 64 10.46 0.83 -1.28
C ALA A 64 10.01 1.59 -0.04
N VAL A 65 8.91 2.30 -0.23
CA VAL A 65 8.04 2.79 0.83
C VAL A 65 6.79 1.95 0.82
N LEU A 66 6.50 1.25 1.92
CA LEU A 66 5.19 0.66 2.14
C LEU A 66 4.28 1.70 2.75
N GLY A 67 3.03 1.73 2.31
CA GLY A 67 2.00 2.63 2.80
C GLY A 67 0.70 1.90 3.11
N ARG A 68 -0.06 2.44 4.06
CA ARG A 68 -1.47 2.12 4.23
C ARG A 68 -2.23 3.30 4.83
N GLY A 69 -3.54 3.35 4.61
CA GLY A 69 -4.40 4.38 5.15
C GLY A 69 -4.65 4.25 6.66
N ARG A 70 -5.17 5.32 7.24
CA ARG A 70 -5.83 5.33 8.56
C ARG A 70 -7.30 5.72 8.46
N CYS A 71 -7.82 5.83 7.24
CA CYS A 71 -9.20 6.13 6.91
C CYS A 71 -9.89 4.90 6.31
N PHE A 72 -11.19 5.00 6.12
CA PHE A 72 -11.96 3.98 5.41
C PHE A 72 -11.55 3.88 3.94
N MET A 73 -11.83 2.72 3.34
CA MET A 73 -11.41 2.33 2.00
C MET A 73 -11.83 3.35 0.93
N ASN A 74 -13.07 3.83 1.02
CA ASN A 74 -13.65 4.83 0.12
C ASN A 74 -12.94 6.19 0.16
N GLU A 75 -12.13 6.45 1.20
CA GLU A 75 -11.37 7.68 1.37
C GLU A 75 -9.87 7.50 1.08
N SER A 76 -9.45 6.32 0.60
CA SER A 76 -8.06 5.92 0.42
C SER A 76 -7.25 6.82 -0.53
N GLY A 77 -7.91 7.52 -1.47
CA GLY A 77 -7.26 8.44 -2.40
C GLY A 77 -6.47 9.56 -1.68
N GLY A 78 -7.01 10.08 -0.57
CA GLY A 78 -6.36 11.11 0.24
C GLY A 78 -5.01 10.68 0.82
N PRO A 79 -4.95 9.59 1.63
CA PRO A 79 -3.71 9.01 2.12
C PRO A 79 -2.70 8.64 1.04
N VAL A 80 -3.15 8.03 -0.08
CA VAL A 80 -2.26 7.62 -1.18
C VAL A 80 -1.60 8.84 -1.82
N SER A 81 -2.39 9.86 -2.17
CA SER A 81 -1.87 11.11 -2.73
C SER A 81 -0.93 11.82 -1.76
N SER A 82 -1.24 11.80 -0.46
CA SER A 82 -0.39 12.35 0.59
C SER A 82 0.97 11.65 0.67
N LEU A 83 1.01 10.31 0.54
CA LEU A 83 2.24 9.53 0.52
C LEU A 83 3.09 9.86 -0.72
N LEU A 84 2.49 9.87 -1.92
CA LEU A 84 3.21 10.22 -3.15
C LEU A 84 3.82 11.61 -3.05
N SER A 85 3.05 12.59 -2.56
CA SER A 85 3.52 13.96 -2.38
C SER A 85 4.68 14.06 -1.38
N PHE A 86 4.57 13.36 -0.24
CA PHE A 86 5.61 13.37 0.80
C PHE A 86 6.94 12.79 0.29
N PHE A 87 6.87 11.68 -0.45
CA PHE A 87 8.05 11.03 -1.04
C PHE A 87 8.46 11.61 -2.39
N LYS A 88 7.74 12.61 -2.92
CA LYS A 88 7.97 13.17 -4.25
C LYS A 88 8.00 12.06 -5.32
N ALA A 89 7.12 11.08 -5.18
CA ALA A 89 6.94 9.97 -6.11
C ALA A 89 5.81 10.28 -7.09
N THR A 90 5.91 9.69 -8.27
CA THR A 90 4.91 9.81 -9.34
C THR A 90 4.10 8.51 -9.46
N PRO A 91 2.90 8.54 -10.08
CA PRO A 91 2.05 7.35 -10.20
C PRO A 91 2.72 6.16 -10.92
N ASP A 92 3.68 6.38 -11.81
CA ASP A 92 4.47 5.31 -12.45
C ASP A 92 5.37 4.53 -11.47
N ARG A 93 5.56 5.04 -10.25
CA ARG A 93 6.26 4.37 -9.15
C ARG A 93 5.32 3.87 -8.06
N LEU A 94 4.01 3.91 -8.29
CA LEU A 94 3.00 3.42 -7.36
C LEU A 94 2.59 1.99 -7.71
N VAL A 95 2.56 1.13 -6.70
CA VAL A 95 1.86 -0.17 -6.73
C VAL A 95 0.77 -0.11 -5.68
N VAL A 96 -0.46 -0.45 -6.07
CA VAL A 96 -1.60 -0.55 -5.16
C VAL A 96 -1.99 -2.02 -5.02
N ILE A 97 -2.17 -2.47 -3.78
CA ILE A 97 -2.58 -3.83 -3.45
C ILE A 97 -3.99 -3.77 -2.88
N HIS A 98 -4.94 -4.44 -3.51
CA HIS A 98 -6.34 -4.50 -3.11
C HIS A 98 -6.93 -5.87 -3.44
N ASP A 99 -8.11 -6.17 -2.90
CA ASP A 99 -8.90 -7.34 -3.26
C ASP A 99 -9.57 -7.18 -4.63
N GLU A 100 -9.82 -8.30 -5.30
CA GLU A 100 -10.50 -8.35 -6.58
C GLU A 100 -11.55 -9.45 -6.52
N LEU A 101 -12.81 -9.10 -6.76
CA LEU A 101 -13.95 -10.02 -6.68
C LEU A 101 -14.01 -10.94 -7.92
N ASP A 102 -13.47 -10.48 -9.04
CA ASP A 102 -13.48 -11.21 -10.31
C ASP A 102 -12.40 -12.30 -10.40
N LEU A 103 -11.48 -12.35 -9.42
CA LEU A 103 -10.41 -13.35 -9.40
C LEU A 103 -10.79 -14.57 -8.55
N PRO A 104 -10.46 -15.79 -9.02
CA PRO A 104 -10.55 -16.97 -8.19
C PRO A 104 -9.68 -16.84 -6.93
N TYR A 105 -10.10 -17.50 -5.84
CA TYR A 105 -9.32 -17.51 -4.61
C TYR A 105 -7.88 -17.99 -4.84
N GLY A 106 -6.91 -17.25 -4.32
CA GLY A 106 -5.48 -17.53 -4.48
C GLY A 106 -4.87 -17.08 -5.80
N ALA A 107 -5.67 -16.58 -6.75
CA ALA A 107 -5.15 -15.98 -7.96
C ALA A 107 -4.58 -14.58 -7.69
N LEU A 108 -3.47 -14.26 -8.34
CA LEU A 108 -2.85 -12.94 -8.32
C LEU A 108 -2.76 -12.41 -9.74
N ARG A 109 -3.07 -11.13 -9.92
CA ARG A 109 -2.94 -10.44 -11.20
C ARG A 109 -2.24 -9.11 -11.00
N VAL A 110 -1.34 -8.78 -11.93
CA VAL A 110 -0.74 -7.45 -12.03
C VAL A 110 -1.40 -6.72 -13.20
N LYS A 111 -1.80 -5.47 -12.98
CA LYS A 111 -2.44 -4.60 -13.97
C LYS A 111 -1.75 -3.24 -13.95
N LEU A 112 -1.47 -2.68 -15.13
CA LEU A 112 -1.01 -1.30 -15.28
C LEU A 112 -2.17 -0.47 -15.82
N GLY A 113 -2.60 0.55 -15.07
CA GLY A 113 -3.74 1.40 -15.43
C GLY A 113 -5.10 0.69 -15.36
N GLY A 114 -6.07 1.22 -16.10
CA GLY A 114 -7.49 0.81 -16.07
C GLY A 114 -8.30 1.47 -14.96
N GLY A 115 -9.62 1.26 -14.99
CA GLY A 115 -10.56 1.82 -14.00
C GLY A 115 -10.57 1.08 -12.67
N ASP A 116 -11.29 1.66 -11.71
CA ASP A 116 -11.53 1.22 -10.33
C ASP A 116 -12.55 0.07 -10.22
N ASN A 117 -13.24 -0.29 -11.30
CA ASN A 117 -14.27 -1.34 -11.35
C ASN A 117 -15.45 -1.15 -10.36
N GLY A 118 -15.56 0.03 -9.72
CA GLY A 118 -16.62 0.38 -8.77
C GLY A 118 -16.19 0.24 -7.31
#